data_AF-A0A940TT16-F1
#
_entry.id   AF-A0A940TT16-F1
#
_cell.length_a   1.000
_cell.length_b   1.000
_cell.length_c   1.000
_cell.angle_alpha   90.00
_cell.angle_beta   90.00
_cell.angle_gamma   90.00
#
_symmetry.space_group_name_H-M   'P 1'
#
loop_
_entity.id
_entity.type
_entity.pdbx_description
1 polymer ?
#
loop_
_entity_poly.entity_id
_entity_poly.type
_entity_poly.pdbx_seq_one_letter_code
_entity_poly.pdbx_strand_id
1 'polypeptide(L)' 'RGVATALAHELIKNLKAIGVRTIYTLVSWDDWDLLQFFHAMGFTRGDLINLELKI' A
#
# COMPACT_ATOMS: atom_id res chain seq x y z
N ARG A 1 17.50 -3.82 8.75
CA ARG A 1 16.38 -2.87 8.58
C ARG A 1 16.40 -2.40 7.13
N GLY A 2 15.27 -2.39 6.40
CA GLY A 2 15.20 -1.85 5.03
C GLY A 2 14.87 -2.85 3.91
N VAL A 3 14.83 -4.15 4.18
CA VAL A 3 14.49 -5.16 3.16
C VAL A 3 13.07 -4.95 2.61
N ALA A 4 12.09 -4.70 3.48
CA ALA A 4 10.71 -4.43 3.08
C ALA A 4 10.60 -3.19 2.16
N THR A 5 11.30 -2.10 2.51
CA THR A 5 11.37 -0.88 1.70
C THR A 5 12.01 -1.14 0.33
N ALA A 6 13.13 -1.88 0.30
CA ALA A 6 13.80 -2.21 -0.95
C ALA A 6 12.90 -3.06 -1.87
N LEU A 7 12.22 -4.06 -1.31
CA LEU A 7 11.28 -4.91 -2.04
C LEU A 7 10.08 -4.11 -2.56
N ALA A 8 9.50 -3.22 -1.74
CA ALA A 8 8.37 -2.39 -2.15
C ALA A 8 8.74 -1.43 -3.29
N HIS A 9 9.90 -0.77 -3.21
CA HIS A 9 10.37 0.10 -4.29
C HIS A 9 10.60 -0.67 -5.60
N GLU A 10 11.24 -1.84 -5.56
CA GLU A 10 11.48 -2.63 -6.76
C GLU A 10 10.16 -3.16 -7.35
N LEU A 11 9.20 -3.58 -6.52
CA LEU A 11 7.85 -3.95 -6.94
C LEU A 11 7.15 -2.78 -7.66
N ILE A 12 7.08 -1.60 -7.03
CA ILE A 12 6.43 -0.41 -7.60
C ILE A 12 7.07 -0.02 -8.93
N LYS A 13 8.41 -0.04 -8.99
CA LYS A 13 9.18 0.25 -10.21
C LYS A 13 8.84 -0.72 -11.34
N ASN A 14 8.78 -2.02 -11.05
CA ASN A 14 8.44 -3.05 -12.06
C ASN A 14 6.99 -2.92 -12.55
N LEU A 15 6.04 -2.67 -11.64
CA LEU A 15 4.64 -2.43 -12.00
C LEU A 15 4.49 -1.18 -12.88
N LYS A 16 5.22 -0.11 -12.56
CA LYS A 16 5.25 1.11 -13.39
C LYS A 16 5.82 0.84 -14.78
N ALA A 17 6.87 0.02 -14.89
CA ALA A 17 7.49 -0.33 -16.17
C ALA A 17 6.56 -1.08 -17.13
N ILE A 18 5.61 -1.86 -16.59
CA ILE A 18 4.60 -2.58 -17.40
C ILE A 18 3.29 -1.79 -17.58
N GLY A 19 3.24 -0.52 -17.18
CA GLY A 19 2.11 0.38 -17.43
C GLY A 19 1.01 0.37 -16.38
N VAL A 20 1.22 -0.22 -15.20
CA VAL A 20 0.26 -0.12 -14.08
C VAL A 20 0.17 1.34 -13.62
N ARG A 21 -1.06 1.84 -13.51
CA ARG A 21 -1.33 3.24 -13.13
C ARG A 21 -1.68 3.44 -11.67
N THR A 22 -2.28 2.43 -11.03
CA THR A 22 -2.75 2.51 -9.65
C THR A 22 -2.56 1.16 -8.95
N ILE A 23 -2.09 1.20 -7.71
CA ILE A 23 -1.97 0.03 -6.83
C ILE A 23 -2.89 0.28 -5.63
N TYR A 24 -3.82 -0.65 -5.38
CA TYR A 24 -4.67 -0.63 -4.21
C TYR A 24 -4.20 -1.71 -3.23
N THR A 25 -4.18 -1.38 -1.94
CA THR A 25 -3.92 -2.33 -0.86
C THR A 25 -4.87 -2.04 0.28
N LEU A 26 -5.26 -3.09 1.01
CA LEU A 26 -6.05 -2.98 2.23
C LEU A 26 -5.15 -3.29 3.41
N VAL A 27 -5.24 -2.47 4.45
CA VAL A 27 -4.53 -2.65 5.72
C VAL A 27 -5.49 -2.37 6.85
N SER A 28 -5.26 -2.99 8.01
CA SER A 28 -6.03 -2.67 9.21
C SER A 28 -5.80 -1.21 9.62
N TRP A 29 -6.87 -0.51 9.99
CA TRP A 29 -6.82 0.92 10.31
C TRP A 29 -6.09 1.22 11.64
N ASP A 30 -5.95 0.20 12.48
CA ASP A 30 -5.29 0.24 13.78
C ASP A 30 -3.81 -0.22 13.75
N ASP A 31 -3.32 -0.68 12.59
CA ASP A 31 -1.91 -1.02 12.40
C ASP A 31 -1.10 0.21 11.96
N TRP A 32 -0.67 0.99 12.96
CA TRP A 32 0.06 2.25 12.76
C TRP A 32 1.43 2.08 12.10
N ASP A 33 2.12 0.98 12.35
CA ASP A 33 3.44 0.73 11.76
C ASP A 33 3.29 0.45 10.25
N LEU A 34 2.27 -0.33 9.89
CA LEU A 34 1.99 -0.64 8.50
C LEU A 34 1.46 0.58 7.74
N LEU A 35 0.61 1.40 8.36
CA LEU A 35 0.16 2.68 7.79
C LEU A 35 1.34 3.62 7.52
N GLN A 36 2.27 3.78 8.46
CA GLN A 36 3.46 4.60 8.26
C GLN A 36 4.37 4.04 7.16
N PHE A 37 4.53 2.71 7.09
CA PHE A 37 5.28 2.06 6.03
C PHE A 37 4.71 2.39 4.64
N PHE A 38 3.41 2.17 4.43
CA PHE A 38 2.77 2.45 3.14
C PHE A 38 2.77 3.94 2.80
N HIS A 39 2.59 4.82 3.80
CA HIS A 39 2.74 6.26 3.60
C HIS A 39 4.16 6.61 3.11
N ALA A 40 5.20 6.05 3.72
CA ALA A 40 6.58 6.25 3.29
C ALA A 40 6.85 5.72 1.87
N MET A 41 6.09 4.71 1.40
CA MET A 41 6.18 4.16 0.04
C MET A 41 5.37 4.97 -0.99
N GLY A 42 4.70 6.05 -0.58
CA GLY A 42 3.93 6.92 -1.46
C GLY A 42 2.45 6.55 -1.62
N PHE A 43 1.93 5.62 -0.82
CA PHE A 43 0.49 5.35 -0.80
C PHE A 43 -0.25 6.48 -0.10
N THR A 44 -1.42 6.82 -0.63
CA THR A 44 -2.38 7.75 -0.04
C THR A 44 -3.72 7.04 0.17
N ARG A 45 -4.64 7.68 0.89
CA ARG A 45 -6.03 7.20 0.94
C ARG A 45 -6.59 7.19 -0.50
N GLY A 46 -7.18 6.07 -0.89
CA GLY A 46 -7.91 5.94 -2.15
C GLY A 46 -9.36 6.39 -2.01
N ASP A 47 -10.09 6.39 -3.12
CA ASP A 47 -11.49 6.82 -3.19
C ASP A 47 -12.49 5.82 -2.59
N LEU A 48 -12.03 4.60 -2.29
CA LEU A 48 -12.84 3.51 -1.76
C LEU A 48 -12.69 3.41 -0.24
N ILE A 49 -13.79 3.11 0.47
CA ILE A 49 -13.79 2.77 1.89
C ILE A 49 -14.10 1.28 2.08
N ASN A 50 -13.60 0.69 3.17
CA ASN A 50 -13.95 -0.68 3.54
C ASN A 50 -15.37 -0.73 4.14
N LEU A 51 -16.18 -1.71 3.73
CA LEU A 51 -17.53 -1.93 4.25
C LEU A 51 -17.59 -3.32 4.87
N GLU A 52 -18.12 -3.42 6.10
CA GLU A 52 -18.26 -4.68 6.83
C GLU A 52 -19.70 -4.82 7.36
N LEU A 53 -20.33 -5.97 7.15
CA LEU A 53 -21.57 -6.37 7.79
C LEU A 53 -21.30 -7.63 8.64
N LYS A 54 -21.39 -7.49 9.96
CA LYS A 54 -21.38 -8.62 10.88
C LYS A 54 -22.83 -9.10 11.07
N ILE A 55 -23.07 -10.39 10.87
CA ILE A 55 -24.36 -11.06 11.09
C ILE A 55 -24.33 -11.72 12.47
#